data_AF-A0A519M7K4-F1
#
_entry.id   AF-A0A519M7K4-F1
#
_cell.length_a   1.000
_cell.length_b   1.000
_cell.length_c   1.000
_cell.angle_alpha   90.00
_cell.angle_beta   90.00
_cell.angle_gamma   90.00
#
_symmetry.space_group_name_H-M   'P 1'
#
loop_
_entity.id
_entity.type
_entity.pdbx_description
1 polymer ?
#
loop_
_entity_poly.entity_id
_entity_poly.type
_entity_poly.pdbx_seq_one_letter_code
_entity_poly.pdbx_strand_id
1 'polypeptide(L)' 'MEADELHFLEEMIESAELLDCVTCQEDTLHVHEEVVSVEGGVTELVMRCASCMSTRPHLLID' A
#
# COMPACT_ATOMS: atom_id res chain seq x y z
N MET A 1 20.31 -11.17 10.69
CA MET A 1 19.51 -10.01 11.09
C MET A 1 19.65 -9.89 12.59
N GLU A 2 20.08 -8.74 13.05
CA GLU A 2 20.14 -8.46 14.49
C GLU A 2 18.72 -8.38 15.03
N ALA A 3 18.50 -8.77 16.30
CA ALA A 3 17.16 -8.84 16.89
C ALA A 3 16.42 -7.49 16.85
N ASP A 4 17.17 -6.39 16.89
CA ASP A 4 16.64 -5.03 16.83
C ASP A 4 16.08 -4.66 15.44
N GLU A 5 16.66 -5.20 14.36
CA GLU A 5 16.18 -4.99 13.00
C GLU A 5 14.83 -5.69 12.76
N LEU A 6 14.64 -6.87 13.35
CA LEU A 6 13.39 -7.61 13.23
C LEU A 6 12.25 -6.88 13.94
N HIS A 7 12.51 -6.41 15.16
CA HIS A 7 11.52 -5.70 15.96
C HIS A 7 11.07 -4.39 15.29
N PHE A 8 12.02 -3.64 14.73
CA PHE A 8 11.71 -2.43 13.96
C PHE A 8 10.82 -2.72 12.74
N LEU A 9 11.08 -3.81 12.02
CA LEU A 9 10.25 -4.20 10.87
C LEU A 9 8.85 -4.63 11.28
N GLU A 10 8.70 -5.32 12.42
CA GLU A 10 7.41 -5.71 12.97
C GLU A 10 6.56 -4.49 13.34
N GLU A 11 7.14 -3.51 14.05
CA GLU A 11 6.46 -2.25 14.39
C GLU A 11 6.01 -1.48 13.14
N MET A 12 6.84 -1.46 12.10
CA MET A 12 6.49 -0.83 10.82
C MET A 12 5.31 -1.52 10.13
N ILE A 13 5.26 -2.86 10.16
CA ILE A 13 4.17 -3.63 9.56
C ILE A 13 2.88 -3.45 10.36
N GLU A 14 2.96 -3.45 11.69
CA GLU A 14 1.79 -3.23 12.56
C GLU A 14 1.18 -1.82 12.38
N SER A 15 2.02 -0.84 12.07
CA SER A 15 1.58 0.54 11.83
C SER A 15 1.07 0.77 10.40
N ALA A 16 1.27 -0.19 9.50
CA ALA A 16 0.89 -0.06 8.11
C ALA A 16 -0.61 -0.27 7.93
N GLU A 17 -1.26 0.65 7.21
CA GLU A 17 -2.68 0.53 6.89
C GLU A 17 -2.89 -0.59 5.86
N LEU A 18 -3.75 -1.55 6.19
CA LEU A 18 -4.21 -2.58 5.28
C LEU A 18 -5.41 -2.04 4.49
N LEU A 19 -5.45 -2.38 3.20
CA LEU A 19 -6.57 -2.03 2.34
C LEU A 19 -7.25 -3.28 1.82
N ASP A 20 -8.58 -3.28 1.79
CA ASP A 20 -9.36 -4.36 1.19
C ASP A 20 -9.05 -4.47 -0.30
N CYS A 21 -8.66 -5.66 -0.76
CA CYS A 21 -8.43 -5.95 -2.17
C CYS A 21 -9.70 -6.48 -2.83
N VAL A 22 -10.32 -5.70 -3.72
CA VAL A 22 -11.52 -6.13 -4.47
C VAL A 22 -11.31 -7.39 -5.34
N THR A 23 -10.07 -7.74 -5.67
CA THR A 23 -9.74 -8.92 -6.48
C THR A 23 -9.70 -10.20 -5.64
N CYS A 24 -8.96 -10.21 -4.53
CA CYS A 24 -8.82 -11.40 -3.68
C CYS A 24 -9.70 -11.39 -2.42
N GLN A 25 -10.38 -10.28 -2.15
CA GLN A 25 -11.29 -10.07 -1.01
C GLN A 25 -10.60 -10.25 0.34
N GLU A 26 -9.33 -9.87 0.41
CA GLU A 26 -8.50 -9.90 1.61
C GLU A 26 -8.04 -8.48 1.95
N ASP A 27 -7.94 -8.19 3.25
CA ASP A 27 -7.26 -6.99 3.75
C ASP A 27 -5.76 -7.19 3.63
N THR A 28 -5.12 -6.45 2.73
CA THR A 28 -3.69 -6.64 2.44
C THR A 28 -2.95 -5.33 2.33
N LEU A 29 -1.63 -5.41 2.49
CA LEU A 29 -0.74 -4.34 2.07
C LEU A 29 -0.87 -4.12 0.56
N HIS A 30 -0.85 -2.85 0.17
CA HIS A 30 -0.84 -2.42 -1.21
C HIS A 30 0.38 -1.52 -1.42
N VAL A 31 1.18 -1.83 -2.43
CA VAL A 31 2.42 -1.13 -2.72
C VAL A 31 2.17 -0.11 -3.82
N HIS A 32 2.67 1.11 -3.65
CA HIS A 32 2.69 2.12 -4.70
C HIS A 32 3.53 1.62 -5.89
N GLU A 33 2.97 1.70 -7.10
CA GLU A 33 3.64 1.31 -8.34
C GLU A 33 3.97 2.52 -9.21
N GLU A 34 2.99 3.40 -9.46
CA GLU A 34 3.13 4.54 -10.37
C GLU A 34 2.22 5.71 -9.97
N VAL A 35 2.65 6.96 -10.21
CA VAL A 35 1.79 8.15 -10.12
C VAL A 35 1.21 8.44 -11.51
N VAL A 36 -0.12 8.46 -11.60
CA VAL A 36 -0.85 8.69 -12.86
C VAL A 36 -1.03 10.18 -13.12
N SER A 37 -1.50 10.93 -12.11
CA SER A 37 -1.78 12.35 -12.24
C SER A 37 -1.69 13.06 -10.89
N VAL A 38 -1.40 14.36 -10.94
CA VAL A 38 -1.40 15.24 -9.76
C VAL A 38 -2.09 16.54 -10.15
N GLU A 39 -3.25 16.81 -9.55
CA GLU A 39 -4.00 18.03 -9.81
C GLU A 39 -4.77 18.49 -8.57
N GLY A 40 -4.70 19.78 -8.24
CA GLY A 40 -5.57 20.38 -7.22
C GLY A 40 -5.45 19.80 -5.81
N GLY A 41 -4.30 19.24 -5.43
CA GLY A 41 -4.09 18.61 -4.11
C GLY A 41 -4.54 17.14 -4.05
N VAL A 42 -4.90 16.55 -5.19
CA VAL A 42 -5.21 15.12 -5.31
C VAL A 42 -4.13 14.47 -6.17
N THR A 43 -3.60 13.36 -5.67
CA THR A 43 -2.66 12.50 -6.39
C THR A 43 -3.36 11.19 -6.74
N GLU A 44 -3.49 10.93 -8.03
CA GLU A 44 -3.93 9.63 -8.54
C GLU A 44 -2.71 8.73 -8.73
N LEU A 45 -2.73 7.57 -8.09
CA LEU A 45 -1.63 6.62 -8.11
C LEU A 45 -2.14 5.19 -8.31
N VAL A 46 -1.36 4.38 -8.99
CA VAL A 46 -1.60 2.94 -9.12
C VAL A 46 -0.96 2.24 -7.93
N MET A 47 -1.77 1.44 -7.23
CA MET A 47 -1.29 0.53 -6.20
C MET A 47 -1.46 -0.92 -6.63
N ARG A 48 -0.56 -1.77 -6.14
CA ARG A 48 -0.57 -3.21 -6.38
C ARG A 48 -0.77 -3.97 -5.08
N CYS A 49 -1.73 -4.89 -5.08
CA CYS A 49 -1.96 -5.80 -3.96
C CYS A 49 -0.73 -6.70 -3.74
N ALA A 50 -0.23 -6.78 -2.51
CA ALA A 50 0.90 -7.64 -2.16
C ALA A 50 0.54 -9.15 -2.15
N SER A 51 -0.75 -9.50 -2.05
CA SER A 51 -1.24 -10.89 -2.05
C SER A 51 -1.47 -11.41 -3.47
N CYS A 52 -2.41 -10.82 -4.22
CA CYS A 52 -2.81 -11.32 -5.54
C CYS A 52 -2.18 -10.59 -6.73
N MET A 53 -1.35 -9.57 -6.49
CA MET A 53 -0.62 -8.81 -7.51
C MET A 53 -1.50 -8.01 -8.49
N SER A 54 -2.81 -7.91 -8.24
CA SER A 54 -3.68 -7.04 -9.04
C SER A 54 -3.39 -5.57 -8.77
N THR A 55 -3.49 -4.75 -9.80
CA THR A 55 -3.32 -3.29 -9.72
C THR A 55 -4.65 -2.57 -9.71
N ARG A 56 -4.70 -1.42 -9.02
CA ARG A 56 -5.86 -0.53 -9.02
C ARG A 56 -5.43 0.92 -8.88
N PRO A 57 -6.18 1.87 -9.46
CA PRO A 57 -6.03 3.28 -9.14
C PRO A 57 -6.47 3.55 -7.69
N HIS A 58 -5.81 4.51 -7.06
CA HIS A 58 -6.06 4.99 -5.72
C HIS A 58 -5.89 6.51 -5.70
N LEU A 59 -6.76 7.19 -4.96
CA LEU A 59 -6.71 8.64 -4.82
C LEU A 59 -6.15 8.98 -3.45
N LEU A 60 -5.00 9.64 -3.44
CA LEU A 60 -4.41 10.22 -2.26
C LEU A 60 -4.77 11.72 -2.22
N ILE A 61 -5.32 12.17 -1.11
CA ILE A 61 -5.69 13.57 -0.89
C ILE A 61 -4.82 14.08 0.26
N ASP A 62 -4.08 15.16 0.00
CA ASP A 62 -3.25 15.85 1.02
C ASP A 62 -4.10 16.70 1.98
#